data_AF-A0A641MCW3-F1
#
_entry.id   AF-A0A641MCW3-F1
#
_cell.length_a   1.000
_cell.length_b   1.000
_cell.length_c   1.000
_cell.angle_alpha   90.00
_cell.angle_beta   90.00
_cell.angle_gamma   90.00
#
_symmetry.space_group_name_H-M   'P 1'
#
loop_
_entity.id
_entity.type
_entity.pdbx_description
1 polymer ?
#
loop_
_entity_poly.entity_id
_entity_poly.type
_entity_poly.pdbx_seq_one_letter_code
_entity_poly.pdbx_strand_id
1 'polypeptide(L)'
;IKDTDTSAGNASANKIVCDIISFADMSDPISVDIVSQKGFTIKNNANDVDAKAMLYRNGEELDAAGTTYTYTWKLWNSAGTSVVKTYTGKTITVSKVDVTGKGVLMCEVSK
;
A
#
# COMPACT_ATOMS: atom_id res chain seq x y z
N ILE A 1 22.13 -6.83 23.69
CA ILE A 1 23.58 -7.04 23.99
C ILE A 1 23.69 -7.51 25.44
N LYS A 2 24.60 -8.42 25.79
CA LYS A 2 24.88 -8.77 27.20
C LYS A 2 26.14 -8.03 27.63
N ASP A 3 26.06 -7.26 28.70
CA ASP A 3 27.25 -6.72 29.35
C ASP A 3 28.00 -7.87 30.03
N THR A 4 29.26 -8.11 29.64
CA THR A 4 30.12 -9.17 30.18
C THR A 4 31.23 -8.63 31.06
N ASP A 5 31.23 -7.32 31.38
CA ASP A 5 32.22 -6.72 32.25
C ASP A 5 32.03 -7.14 33.72
N THR A 6 33.11 -7.61 34.34
CA THR A 6 33.14 -8.09 35.74
C THR A 6 34.00 -7.22 36.66
N SER A 7 34.44 -6.06 36.18
CA SER A 7 35.37 -5.18 36.90
C SER A 7 34.76 -4.60 38.20
N ALA A 8 35.57 -4.55 39.26
CA ALA A 8 35.17 -4.01 40.56
C ALA A 8 34.92 -2.49 40.47
N GLY A 9 33.66 -2.08 40.68
CA GLY A 9 33.18 -0.70 40.53
C GLY A 9 32.06 -0.53 39.51
N ASN A 10 31.81 -1.53 38.67
CA ASN A 10 30.68 -1.50 37.74
C ASN A 10 29.37 -1.89 38.46
N ALA A 11 28.40 -0.96 38.52
CA ALA A 11 27.10 -1.15 39.16
C ALA A 11 26.22 -2.25 38.50
N SER A 12 26.55 -2.61 37.26
CA SER A 12 25.87 -3.64 36.45
C SER A 12 26.61 -4.99 36.50
N ALA A 13 27.72 -5.10 37.22
CA ALA A 13 28.51 -6.32 37.32
C ALA A 13 27.64 -7.50 37.82
N ASN A 14 27.71 -8.62 37.11
CA ASN A 14 26.95 -9.84 37.39
C ASN A 14 25.42 -9.66 37.36
N LYS A 15 24.90 -8.62 36.68
CA LYS A 15 23.47 -8.43 36.41
C LYS A 15 23.15 -8.85 34.99
N ILE A 16 21.99 -9.49 34.80
CA ILE A 16 21.46 -9.72 33.46
C ILE A 16 20.81 -8.42 33.01
N VAL A 17 21.53 -7.65 32.20
CA VAL A 17 21.00 -6.48 31.51
C VAL A 17 20.46 -6.94 30.16
N CYS A 18 19.17 -6.71 29.91
CA CYS A 18 18.52 -7.00 28.64
C CYS A 18 18.31 -5.69 27.88
N ASP A 19 18.92 -5.58 26.70
CA ASP A 19 18.71 -4.47 25.79
C ASP A 19 17.90 -4.93 24.59
N ILE A 20 16.93 -4.11 24.15
CA ILE A 20 16.04 -4.46 23.03
C ILE A 20 16.68 -3.91 21.76
N ILE A 21 17.08 -4.81 20.87
CA ILE A 21 17.47 -4.45 19.51
C ILE A 21 16.35 -4.94 18.58
N SER A 22 15.72 -3.98 17.90
CA SER A 22 14.75 -4.26 16.85
C SER A 22 15.42 -4.12 15.49
N PHE A 23 15.21 -5.10 14.63
CA PHE A 23 15.57 -5.03 13.21
C PHE A 23 14.28 -4.95 12.41
N ALA A 24 14.17 -3.96 11.53
CA ALA A 24 13.12 -3.88 10.52
C ALA A 24 13.77 -4.09 9.15
N ASP A 25 13.33 -5.13 8.45
CA ASP A 25 13.76 -5.37 7.07
C ASP A 25 12.97 -4.46 6.13
N MET A 26 13.67 -3.51 5.51
CA MET A 26 13.15 -2.58 4.51
C MET A 26 13.85 -2.77 3.15
N SER A 27 14.59 -3.86 2.97
CA SER A 27 15.39 -4.11 1.75
C SER A 27 14.49 -4.24 0.51
N ASP A 28 13.31 -4.84 0.70
CA ASP A 28 12.37 -5.18 -0.38
C ASP A 28 10.97 -4.58 -0.10
N PRO A 29 10.80 -3.25 -0.25
CA PRO A 29 9.49 -2.63 -0.11
C PRO A 29 8.50 -3.20 -1.15
N ILE A 30 7.25 -3.40 -0.75
CA ILE A 30 6.18 -3.71 -1.72
C ILE A 30 5.84 -2.41 -2.43
N SER A 31 5.88 -2.40 -3.77
CA SER A 31 5.33 -1.33 -4.58
C SER A 31 3.94 -1.71 -5.10
N VAL A 32 3.09 -0.70 -5.26
CA VAL A 32 1.78 -0.83 -5.90
C VAL A 32 1.75 0.07 -7.14
N ASP A 33 1.52 -0.55 -8.29
CA ASP A 33 1.33 0.15 -9.55
C ASP A 33 -0.14 0.05 -9.95
N ILE A 34 -0.74 1.19 -10.32
CA ILE A 34 -2.12 1.22 -10.82
C ILE A 34 -2.06 1.30 -12.34
N VAL A 35 -2.61 0.29 -13.00
CA VAL A 35 -2.61 0.16 -14.46
C VAL A 35 -4.04 0.12 -15.00
N SER A 36 -4.21 0.57 -16.25
CA SER A 36 -5.47 0.58 -16.98
C SER A 36 -5.23 0.22 -18.43
N GLN A 37 -6.03 -0.68 -19.00
CA GLN A 37 -5.93 -1.04 -20.41
C GLN A 37 -6.53 0.03 -21.32
N LYS A 38 -7.60 0.70 -20.87
CA LYS A 38 -8.27 1.78 -21.61
C LYS A 38 -7.69 3.17 -21.30
N GLY A 39 -6.82 3.25 -20.29
CA GLY A 39 -6.26 4.49 -19.77
C GLY A 39 -7.18 5.19 -18.77
N PHE A 40 -6.62 6.13 -18.01
CA PHE A 40 -7.33 6.84 -16.93
C PHE A 40 -8.11 8.08 -17.37
N THR A 41 -8.31 8.27 -18.68
CA THR A 41 -9.04 9.43 -19.21
C THR A 41 -10.42 9.00 -19.70
N ILE A 42 -11.45 9.65 -19.16
CA ILE A 42 -12.82 9.57 -19.69
C ILE A 42 -12.94 10.64 -20.77
N LYS A 43 -13.18 10.24 -22.02
CA LYS A 43 -13.37 11.19 -23.13
C LYS A 43 -14.84 11.38 -23.42
N ASN A 44 -15.33 12.63 -23.41
CA ASN A 44 -16.69 13.00 -23.81
C ASN A 44 -17.80 12.13 -23.19
N ASN A 45 -17.62 11.72 -21.93
CA ASN A 45 -18.56 10.83 -21.24
C ASN A 45 -18.85 9.52 -21.99
N ALA A 46 -17.89 9.01 -22.77
CA ALA A 46 -18.07 7.86 -23.64
C ALA A 46 -17.72 6.54 -22.94
N ASN A 47 -16.63 6.51 -22.17
CA ASN A 47 -16.05 5.29 -21.61
C ASN A 47 -15.95 5.30 -20.09
N ASP A 48 -16.01 4.11 -19.50
CA ASP A 48 -15.57 3.86 -18.13
C ASP A 48 -14.04 3.60 -18.10
N VAL A 49 -13.46 3.60 -16.90
CA VAL A 49 -12.03 3.31 -16.68
C VAL A 49 -11.90 1.97 -15.97
N ASP A 50 -11.20 1.02 -16.57
CA ASP A 50 -10.74 -0.18 -15.89
C ASP A 50 -9.45 0.16 -15.12
N ALA A 51 -9.42 -0.09 -13.82
CA ALA A 51 -8.22 0.09 -13.01
C ALA A 51 -7.86 -1.24 -12.34
N LYS A 52 -6.58 -1.60 -12.39
CA LYS A 52 -6.03 -2.80 -11.77
C LYS A 52 -4.81 -2.42 -10.92
N ALA A 53 -4.75 -2.93 -9.70
CA ALA A 53 -3.56 -2.80 -8.86
C ALA A 53 -2.60 -3.97 -9.15
N MET A 54 -1.32 -3.66 -9.32
CA MET A 54 -0.23 -4.63 -9.48
C MET A 54 0.72 -4.47 -8.30
N LEU A 55 0.90 -5.55 -7.54
CA LEU A 55 1.83 -5.57 -6.40
C LEU A 55 3.13 -6.21 -6.82
N TYR A 56 4.24 -5.51 -6.60
CA TYR A 56 5.56 -6.04 -6.86
C TYR A 56 6.41 -6.07 -5.59
N ARG A 57 7.23 -7.11 -5.48
CA ARG A 57 8.35 -7.16 -4.55
C ARG A 57 9.51 -7.85 -5.26
N ASN A 58 10.67 -7.21 -5.22
CA ASN A 58 11.88 -7.72 -5.90
C ASN A 58 11.66 -8.03 -7.40
N GLY A 59 10.84 -7.21 -8.07
CA GLY A 59 10.53 -7.35 -9.50
C GLY A 59 9.48 -8.42 -9.87
N GLU A 60 9.00 -9.21 -8.92
CA GLU A 60 7.96 -10.23 -9.16
C GLU A 60 6.57 -9.78 -8.69
N GLU A 61 5.53 -10.16 -9.43
CA GLU A 61 4.14 -9.89 -9.04
C GLU A 61 3.72 -10.79 -7.87
N LEU A 62 3.34 -10.19 -6.75
CA LEU A 62 3.08 -10.91 -5.49
C LEU A 62 1.70 -11.58 -5.40
N ASP A 63 0.69 -11.08 -6.13
CA ASP A 63 -0.69 -11.47 -5.89
C ASP A 63 -1.51 -11.49 -7.18
N ALA A 64 -1.02 -12.20 -8.21
CA ALA A 64 -1.62 -12.24 -9.54
C ALA A 64 -3.15 -12.47 -9.51
N ALA A 65 -3.63 -13.39 -8.67
CA ALA A 65 -5.04 -13.73 -8.51
C ALA A 65 -5.86 -12.69 -7.72
N GLY A 66 -5.24 -11.82 -6.92
CA GLY A 66 -5.93 -10.81 -6.12
C GLY A 66 -6.65 -11.37 -4.89
N THR A 67 -6.14 -12.48 -4.34
CA THR A 67 -6.76 -13.20 -3.21
C THR A 67 -5.93 -13.11 -1.93
N THR A 68 -4.67 -12.71 -2.04
CA THR A 68 -3.74 -12.66 -0.90
C THR A 68 -3.87 -11.34 -0.13
N TYR A 69 -4.12 -10.24 -0.84
CA TYR A 69 -4.26 -8.91 -0.26
C TYR A 69 -5.69 -8.39 -0.43
N THR A 70 -6.09 -7.51 0.48
CA THR A 70 -7.31 -6.73 0.35
C THR A 70 -7.00 -5.42 -0.36
N TYR A 71 -7.77 -5.15 -1.41
CA TYR A 71 -7.65 -3.94 -2.21
C TYR A 71 -8.86 -3.07 -1.97
N THR A 72 -8.64 -1.91 -1.38
CA THR A 72 -9.68 -0.90 -1.15
C THR A 72 -9.40 0.31 -2.02
N TRP A 73 -10.35 0.69 -2.84
CA TRP A 73 -10.21 1.83 -3.73
C TRP A 73 -11.13 2.95 -3.28
N LYS A 74 -10.62 4.18 -3.30
CA LYS A 74 -11.40 5.38 -3.01
C LYS A 74 -11.32 6.31 -4.22
N LEU A 75 -12.46 6.58 -4.83
CA LEU A 75 -12.60 7.66 -5.80
C LEU A 75 -12.95 8.93 -5.03
N TRP A 76 -12.04 9.89 -5.05
CA TRP A 76 -12.25 11.20 -4.47
C TRP A 76 -12.76 12.19 -5.53
N ASN A 77 -13.49 13.20 -5.06
CA ASN A 77 -13.98 14.27 -5.91
C ASN A 77 -12.83 15.07 -6.56
N SER A 78 -13.17 15.97 -7.47
CA SER A 78 -12.22 16.84 -8.18
C SER A 78 -11.29 17.65 -7.26
N ALA A 79 -11.73 17.97 -6.05
CA ALA A 79 -10.95 18.72 -5.06
C ALA A 79 -10.10 17.82 -4.14
N GLY A 80 -10.26 16.49 -4.20
CA GLY A 80 -9.61 15.55 -3.29
C GLY A 80 -10.13 15.59 -1.85
N THR A 81 -11.32 16.17 -1.61
CA THR A 81 -11.81 16.45 -0.25
C THR A 81 -12.81 15.44 0.28
N SER A 82 -13.59 14.80 -0.59
CA SER A 82 -14.56 13.79 -0.21
C SER A 82 -14.48 12.56 -1.10
N VAL A 83 -14.70 11.39 -0.49
CA VAL A 83 -14.84 10.13 -1.21
C VAL A 83 -16.23 10.10 -1.85
N VAL A 84 -16.27 9.98 -3.18
CA VAL A 84 -17.48 9.82 -3.99
C VAL A 84 -17.93 8.37 -3.96
N LYS A 85 -16.97 7.43 -4.04
CA LYS A 85 -17.26 6.00 -4.11
C LYS A 85 -16.10 5.16 -3.62
N THR A 86 -16.43 4.01 -3.04
CA THR A 86 -15.49 2.99 -2.60
C THR A 86 -15.69 1.74 -3.43
N TYR A 87 -14.60 1.09 -3.80
CA TYR A 87 -14.60 -0.19 -4.51
C TYR A 87 -13.69 -1.18 -3.80
N THR A 88 -13.89 -2.46 -4.07
CA THR A 88 -13.06 -3.55 -3.54
C THR A 88 -12.66 -4.53 -4.64
N GLY A 89 -11.55 -5.22 -4.41
CA GLY A 89 -11.00 -6.20 -5.34
C GLY A 89 -9.82 -5.65 -6.14
N LYS A 90 -9.00 -6.55 -6.69
CA LYS A 90 -7.75 -6.19 -7.38
C LYS A 90 -7.98 -5.39 -8.67
N THR A 91 -9.10 -5.63 -9.34
CA THR A 91 -9.51 -4.93 -10.55
C THR A 91 -10.89 -4.33 -10.32
N ILE A 92 -11.07 -3.07 -10.71
CA ILE A 92 -12.34 -2.34 -10.59
C ILE A 92 -12.67 -1.62 -11.89
N THR A 93 -13.95 -1.27 -12.04
CA THR A 93 -14.42 -0.38 -13.11
C THR A 93 -14.95 0.89 -12.48
N VAL A 94 -14.26 2.01 -12.71
CA VAL A 94 -14.74 3.33 -12.33
C VAL A 94 -15.69 3.82 -13.41
N SER A 95 -16.96 3.99 -13.04
CA SER A 95 -17.95 4.45 -14.01
C SER A 95 -17.79 5.94 -14.28
N LYS A 96 -17.96 6.32 -15.54
CA LYS A 96 -17.94 7.71 -15.98
C LYS A 96 -18.94 8.60 -15.25
N VAL A 97 -20.07 8.05 -14.84
CA VAL A 97 -21.11 8.82 -14.13
C VAL A 97 -20.68 9.23 -12.73
N ASP A 98 -19.71 8.51 -12.14
CA ASP A 98 -19.16 8.81 -10.82
C ASP A 98 -18.10 9.93 -10.88
N VAL A 99 -17.69 10.36 -12.08
CA VAL A 99 -16.61 11.35 -12.29
C VAL A 99 -17.16 12.62 -12.94
N THR A 100 -17.20 13.71 -12.18
CA THR A 100 -17.58 15.04 -12.71
C THR A 100 -16.34 15.86 -13.01
N GLY A 101 -15.95 15.91 -14.29
CA GLY A 101 -14.78 16.64 -14.79
C GLY A 101 -13.45 15.94 -14.50
N LYS A 102 -13.07 15.79 -13.23
CA LYS A 102 -11.89 15.03 -12.77
C LYS A 102 -12.15 14.39 -11.41
N GLY A 103 -11.36 13.36 -11.09
CA GLY A 103 -11.37 12.71 -9.78
C GLY A 103 -10.00 12.14 -9.45
N VAL A 104 -9.76 11.83 -8.19
CA VAL A 104 -8.51 11.20 -7.74
C VAL A 104 -8.82 9.77 -7.32
N LEU A 105 -8.19 8.81 -7.98
CA LEU A 105 -8.33 7.40 -7.63
C LEU A 105 -7.16 6.97 -6.75
N MET A 106 -7.45 6.45 -5.56
CA MET A 106 -6.46 5.93 -4.63
C MET A 106 -6.71 4.45 -4.39
N CYS A 107 -5.65 3.65 -4.42
CA CYS A 107 -5.67 2.25 -4.04
C CYS A 107 -4.93 2.09 -2.70
N GLU A 108 -5.60 1.48 -1.74
CA GLU A 108 -5.04 1.10 -0.45
C GLU A 108 -4.98 -0.43 -0.41
N VAL A 109 -3.82 -0.96 -0.06
CA VAL A 109 -3.57 -2.39 -0.03
C VAL A 109 -3.20 -2.80 1.37
N SER A 110 -3.93 -3.78 1.91
CA SER A 110 -3.72 -4.33 3.25
C SER A 110 -3.63 -5.85 3.21
N LYS A 111 -2.97 -6.42 4.21
CA LYS A 111 -2.83 -7.86 4.42
C LYS A 111 -3.57 -8.28 5.68
#